data_AF-A0A6L7TKH3-F1
#
_entry.id   AF-A0A6L7TKH3-F1
#
_cell.length_a   1.000
_cell.length_b   1.000
_cell.length_c   1.000
_cell.angle_alpha   90.00
_cell.angle_beta   90.00
_cell.angle_gamma   90.00
#
_symmetry.space_group_name_H-M   'P 1'
#
loop_
_entity.id
_entity.type
_entity.pdbx_description
1 polymer ?
#
loop_
_entity_poly.entity_id
_entity_poly.type
_entity_poly.pdbx_seq_one_letter_code
_entity_poly.pdbx_strand_id
1 'polypeptide(L)'
;MTELSGNFQLTASNSQFLLSADNIGVRLSERWIFRYVNIGVESGQLVCIIGGNGAGKSTCVKTLLGLIPLTEGKIEKQKSLTIGYVPQKLTITPILPMTVYRLLTLGKHRCKRTEIEHVLFVVGLEKLGNPLVTTLSGGEFQRLMLARAILRKPQLLVLDEPLQGVDIANTDILNDLILTIRDELQCGVLVVSHDIERVFQDADDVLVLVPHEHDEVKTDNPVWNRSG
;
A
#
# COMPACT_ATOMS: atom_id res chain seq x y z
N MET A 1 -27.02 16.09 -27.00
CA MET A 1 -26.07 17.16 -26.64
C MET A 1 -26.48 17.70 -25.29
N THR A 2 -25.93 17.11 -24.23
CA THR A 2 -25.95 17.69 -22.89
C THR A 2 -24.76 17.10 -22.15
N GLU A 3 -23.89 18.00 -21.71
CA GLU A 3 -22.64 17.74 -21.00
C GLU A 3 -22.90 17.08 -19.64
N LEU A 4 -22.11 16.07 -19.30
CA LEU A 4 -21.88 15.62 -17.92
C LEU A 4 -20.36 15.56 -17.72
N SER A 5 -19.73 16.72 -17.71
CA SER A 5 -18.47 16.95 -17.01
C SER A 5 -18.76 16.97 -15.51
N GLY A 6 -18.61 15.81 -14.86
CA GLY A 6 -18.66 15.70 -13.42
C GLY A 6 -17.51 16.46 -12.78
N ASN A 7 -17.74 17.73 -12.44
CA ASN A 7 -16.86 18.51 -11.57
C ASN A 7 -16.80 17.83 -10.19
N PHE A 8 -15.63 17.35 -9.80
CA PHE A 8 -15.31 16.98 -8.42
C PHE A 8 -15.28 18.26 -7.58
N GLN A 9 -16.43 18.64 -7.01
CA GLN A 9 -16.48 19.65 -5.96
C GLN A 9 -16.07 18.98 -4.64
N LEU A 10 -14.80 19.16 -4.29
CA LEU A 10 -14.26 18.86 -2.96
C LEU A 10 -14.98 19.72 -1.92
N THR A 11 -16.02 19.17 -1.29
CA THR A 11 -16.55 19.70 -0.03
C THR A 11 -15.59 19.35 1.08
N ALA A 12 -14.99 20.38 1.68
CA ALA A 12 -13.99 20.31 2.72
C ALA A 12 -14.45 19.50 3.95
N SER A 13 -13.92 18.28 4.08
CA SER A 13 -13.39 17.79 5.34
C SER A 13 -11.89 18.14 5.34
N ASN A 14 -11.29 18.34 6.52
CA ASN A 14 -9.93 18.86 6.65
C ASN A 14 -8.86 17.80 6.36
N SER A 15 -9.07 16.96 5.35
CA SER A 15 -8.19 15.86 4.95
C SER A 15 -7.09 16.38 4.01
N GLN A 16 -5.84 16.08 4.37
CA GLN A 16 -4.68 16.52 3.61
C GLN A 16 -4.42 15.58 2.44
N PHE A 17 -4.49 16.11 1.22
CA PHE A 17 -4.07 15.42 0.00
C PHE A 17 -2.65 14.85 0.10
N LEU A 18 -2.47 13.56 -0.21
CA LEU A 18 -1.15 12.90 -0.23
C LEU A 18 -0.73 12.51 -1.65
N LEU A 19 -1.59 11.80 -2.38
CA LEU A 19 -1.32 11.27 -3.72
C LEU A 19 -2.61 11.25 -4.54
N SER A 20 -2.54 11.69 -5.81
CA SER A 20 -3.59 11.51 -6.83
C SER A 20 -2.95 10.92 -8.07
N ALA A 21 -3.71 10.07 -8.74
CA ALA A 21 -3.43 9.61 -10.07
C ALA A 21 -4.68 9.80 -10.94
N ASP A 22 -4.48 10.49 -12.06
CA ASP A 22 -5.53 10.85 -13.00
C ASP A 22 -5.29 10.14 -14.32
N ASN A 23 -6.25 9.30 -14.70
CA ASN A 23 -6.28 8.52 -15.93
C ASN A 23 -4.96 7.80 -16.24
N ILE A 24 -4.38 7.14 -15.23
CA ILE A 24 -3.08 6.47 -15.40
C ILE A 24 -3.23 5.14 -16.13
N GLY A 25 -2.24 4.84 -16.96
CA GLY A 25 -2.14 3.58 -17.69
C GLY A 25 -0.70 3.14 -17.88
N VAL A 26 -0.50 1.82 -17.90
CA VAL A 26 0.81 1.19 -18.11
C VAL A 26 0.70 0.11 -19.18
N ARG A 27 1.57 0.23 -20.18
CA ARG A 27 1.72 -0.72 -21.28
C ARG A 27 3.11 -1.34 -21.27
N LEU A 28 3.18 -2.67 -21.33
CA LEU A 28 4.43 -3.44 -21.40
C LEU A 28 4.39 -4.36 -22.62
N SER A 29 5.43 -4.31 -23.47
CA SER A 29 5.58 -5.18 -24.64
C SER A 29 4.31 -5.28 -25.50
N GLU A 30 3.74 -4.13 -25.85
CA GLU A 30 2.49 -3.96 -26.64
C GLU A 30 1.18 -4.39 -25.96
N ARG A 31 1.22 -4.85 -24.70
CA ARG A 31 0.01 -5.20 -23.95
C ARG A 31 -0.27 -4.20 -22.84
N TRP A 32 -1.51 -3.72 -22.75
CA TRP A 32 -1.96 -2.95 -21.60
C TRP A 32 -1.98 -3.86 -20.36
N ILE A 33 -1.39 -3.37 -19.27
CA ILE A 33 -1.48 -4.02 -17.98
C ILE A 33 -2.74 -3.51 -17.26
N PHE A 34 -2.90 -2.20 -17.23
CA PHE A 34 -4.11 -1.49 -16.82
C PHE A 34 -4.15 -0.13 -17.51
N ARG A 35 -5.32 0.50 -17.54
CA ARG A 35 -5.59 1.80 -18.15
C ARG A 35 -6.81 2.44 -17.48
N TYR A 36 -7.00 3.75 -17.60
CA TYR A 36 -8.19 4.44 -17.07
C TYR A 36 -8.36 4.26 -15.56
N VAL A 37 -7.25 4.36 -14.82
CA VAL A 37 -7.25 4.29 -13.36
C VAL A 37 -7.20 5.70 -12.79
N ASN A 38 -8.19 6.02 -11.96
CA ASN A 38 -8.24 7.23 -11.16
C ASN A 38 -8.22 6.81 -9.69
N ILE A 39 -7.28 7.34 -8.90
CA ILE A 39 -7.16 7.01 -7.48
C ILE A 39 -6.53 8.17 -6.71
N GLY A 40 -7.19 8.55 -5.62
CA GLY A 40 -6.68 9.51 -4.65
C GLY A 40 -6.46 8.83 -3.31
N VAL A 41 -5.49 9.32 -2.53
CA VAL A 41 -5.31 8.96 -1.13
C VAL A 41 -5.06 10.23 -0.32
N GLU A 42 -5.83 10.38 0.74
CA GLU A 42 -5.71 11.48 1.70
C GLU A 42 -5.19 10.97 3.06
N SER A 43 -4.75 11.90 3.91
CA SER A 43 -4.32 11.61 5.27
C SER A 43 -5.47 11.02 6.09
N GLY A 44 -5.20 9.92 6.80
CA GLY A 44 -6.18 9.19 7.59
C GLY A 44 -7.10 8.27 6.78
N GLN A 45 -7.02 8.29 5.45
CA GLN A 45 -7.86 7.48 4.57
C GLN A 45 -7.27 6.09 4.35
N LEU A 46 -8.11 5.05 4.37
CA LEU A 46 -7.78 3.70 3.92
C LEU A 46 -8.38 3.46 2.53
N VAL A 47 -7.50 3.37 1.53
CA VAL A 47 -7.87 3.09 0.14
C VAL A 47 -7.40 1.69 -0.23
N CYS A 48 -8.28 0.88 -0.81
CA CYS A 48 -7.95 -0.46 -1.26
C CYS A 48 -7.96 -0.59 -2.78
N ILE A 49 -6.99 -1.31 -3.33
CA ILE A 49 -6.99 -1.79 -4.72
C ILE A 49 -7.28 -3.29 -4.70
N ILE A 50 -8.37 -3.70 -5.34
CA ILE A 50 -8.75 -5.10 -5.52
C ILE A 50 -8.76 -5.48 -7.00
N GLY A 51 -8.82 -6.78 -7.29
CA GLY A 51 -8.85 -7.30 -8.66
C GLY A 51 -8.28 -8.70 -8.79
N GLY A 52 -8.57 -9.37 -9.90
CA GLY A 52 -8.13 -10.73 -10.17
C GLY A 52 -6.60 -10.90 -10.20
N ASN A 53 -6.15 -12.15 -10.18
CA ASN A 53 -4.73 -12.46 -10.40
C ASN A 53 -4.31 -12.01 -11.80
N GLY A 54 -3.19 -11.29 -11.89
CA GLY A 54 -2.71 -10.73 -13.15
C GLY A 54 -3.38 -9.42 -13.60
N ALA A 55 -4.32 -8.86 -12.82
CA ALA A 55 -4.96 -7.58 -13.14
C ALA A 55 -4.01 -6.36 -13.12
N GLY A 56 -2.77 -6.53 -12.65
CA GLY A 56 -1.78 -5.46 -12.61
C GLY A 56 -1.72 -4.67 -11.30
N LYS A 57 -2.30 -5.17 -10.19
CA LYS A 57 -2.37 -4.46 -8.89
C LYS A 57 -1.00 -4.01 -8.39
N SER A 58 -0.04 -4.93 -8.30
CA SER A 58 1.33 -4.60 -7.91
C SER A 58 2.04 -3.69 -8.92
N THR A 59 1.69 -3.75 -10.21
CA THR A 59 2.19 -2.81 -11.22
C THR A 59 1.61 -1.42 -10.99
N CYS A 60 0.32 -1.31 -10.67
CA CYS A 60 -0.35 -0.06 -10.31
C CYS A 60 0.32 0.56 -9.09
N VAL A 61 0.49 -0.19 -7.99
CA VAL A 61 1.21 0.27 -6.80
C VAL A 61 2.62 0.75 -7.13
N LYS A 62 3.41 -0.04 -7.86
CA LYS A 62 4.77 0.36 -8.25
C LYS A 62 4.78 1.62 -9.11
N THR A 63 3.75 1.84 -9.93
CA THR A 63 3.59 3.04 -10.76
C THR A 63 3.25 4.26 -9.89
N LEU A 64 2.29 4.11 -8.96
CA LEU A 64 1.98 5.14 -7.94
C LEU A 64 3.21 5.50 -7.11
N LEU A 65 4.07 4.54 -6.79
CA LEU A 65 5.34 4.77 -6.09
C LEU A 65 6.43 5.40 -6.98
N GLY A 66 6.26 5.44 -8.30
CA GLY A 66 7.25 5.93 -9.26
C GLY A 66 8.38 4.93 -9.56
N LEU A 67 8.20 3.66 -9.20
CA LEU A 67 9.13 2.56 -9.47
C LEU A 67 8.97 2.00 -10.89
N ILE A 68 7.78 2.19 -11.49
CA ILE A 68 7.48 1.86 -12.88
C ILE A 68 6.96 3.15 -13.53
N PRO A 69 7.48 3.55 -14.71
CA PRO A 69 6.98 4.73 -15.40
C PRO A 69 5.58 4.49 -15.95
N LEU A 70 4.74 5.54 -15.86
CA LEU A 70 3.45 5.57 -16.53
C LEU A 70 3.62 5.66 -18.05
N THR A 71 2.72 5.04 -18.80
CA THR A 71 2.60 5.21 -20.25
C THR A 71 1.71 6.40 -20.58
N GLU A 72 0.67 6.61 -19.78
CA GLU A 72 -0.25 7.74 -19.89
C GLU A 72 -0.79 8.17 -18.52
N GLY A 73 -1.45 9.32 -18.50
CA GLY A 73 -2.00 9.94 -17.30
C GLY A 73 -0.97 10.76 -16.53
N LYS A 74 -1.33 11.13 -15.30
CA LYS A 74 -0.48 11.92 -14.42
C LYS A 74 -0.59 11.41 -12.99
N ILE A 75 0.52 11.48 -12.26
CA ILE A 75 0.56 11.24 -10.82
C ILE A 75 1.04 12.51 -10.15
N GLU A 76 0.24 13.01 -9.21
CA GLU A 76 0.59 14.12 -8.34
C GLU A 76 0.82 13.61 -6.92
N LYS A 77 1.87 14.10 -6.28
CA LYS A 77 2.22 13.75 -4.90
C LYS A 77 2.47 15.03 -4.12
N GLN A 78 2.11 15.03 -2.85
CA GLN A 78 2.52 16.08 -1.95
C GLN A 78 4.05 16.21 -1.94
N LYS A 79 4.55 17.46 -1.91
CA LYS A 79 5.99 17.73 -1.82
C LYS A 79 6.56 17.11 -0.54
N SER A 80 7.70 16.44 -0.67
CA SER A 80 8.39 15.76 0.44
C SER A 80 7.56 14.66 1.13
N LEU A 81 6.59 14.06 0.43
CA LEU A 81 5.79 12.95 0.93
C LEU A 81 6.69 11.80 1.40
N THR A 82 6.57 11.42 2.67
CA THR A 82 7.29 10.24 3.21
C THR A 82 6.41 9.02 3.06
N ILE A 83 6.89 8.04 2.29
CA ILE A 83 6.17 6.80 2.01
C ILE A 83 6.84 5.61 2.69
N GLY A 84 6.05 4.83 3.42
CA GLY A 84 6.40 3.50 3.90
C GLY A 84 5.86 2.46 2.91
N TYR A 85 6.67 1.51 2.47
CA TYR A 85 6.25 0.50 1.49
C TYR A 85 6.57 -0.90 1.96
N VAL A 86 5.55 -1.77 1.97
CA VAL A 86 5.66 -3.22 2.21
C VAL A 86 5.35 -3.93 0.89
N PRO A 87 6.36 -4.51 0.21
CA PRO A 87 6.15 -5.25 -1.04
C PRO A 87 5.54 -6.63 -0.78
N GLN A 88 4.83 -7.16 -1.77
CA GLN A 88 4.26 -8.52 -1.77
C GLN A 88 5.29 -9.61 -1.45
N LYS A 89 6.50 -9.50 -2.02
CA LYS A 89 7.56 -10.46 -1.78
C LYS A 89 8.91 -9.77 -1.59
N LEU A 90 9.50 -9.99 -0.42
CA LEU A 90 10.90 -9.66 -0.14
C LEU A 90 11.63 -10.98 0.12
N THR A 91 12.48 -11.41 -0.82
CA THR A 91 13.29 -12.63 -0.64
C THR A 91 14.61 -12.28 0.01
N ILE A 92 14.80 -12.71 1.26
CA ILE A 92 16.11 -12.67 1.91
C ILE A 92 16.85 -13.95 1.58
N THR A 93 17.97 -13.80 0.89
CA THR A 93 18.76 -14.93 0.43
C THR A 93 19.58 -15.53 1.57
N PRO A 94 19.60 -16.87 1.75
CA PRO A 94 20.34 -17.52 2.83
C PRO A 94 21.86 -17.27 2.80
N ILE A 95 22.42 -16.97 1.62
CA ILE A 95 23.85 -16.63 1.48
C ILE A 95 24.22 -15.27 2.09
N LEU A 96 23.23 -14.41 2.37
CA LEU A 96 23.43 -13.14 3.06
C LEU A 96 22.52 -13.09 4.29
N PRO A 97 22.90 -13.75 5.39
CA PRO A 97 22.09 -13.78 6.60
C PRO A 97 21.87 -12.36 7.12
N MET A 98 20.60 -12.00 7.31
CA MET A 98 20.18 -10.70 7.79
C MET A 98 19.47 -10.87 9.12
N THR A 99 19.87 -10.12 10.14
CA THR A 99 19.18 -10.06 11.42
C THR A 99 18.05 -9.04 11.39
N VAL A 100 17.10 -9.15 12.33
CA VAL A 100 16.01 -8.19 12.54
C VAL A 100 16.52 -6.76 12.63
N TYR A 101 17.50 -6.49 13.50
CA TYR A 101 18.07 -5.14 13.64
C TYR A 101 18.79 -4.68 12.38
N ARG A 102 19.48 -5.59 11.68
CA ARG A 102 20.18 -5.24 10.44
C ARG A 102 19.20 -4.85 9.35
N LEU A 103 18.07 -5.55 9.24
CA LEU A 103 16.97 -5.16 8.36
C LEU A 103 16.50 -3.76 8.77
N LEU A 104 16.04 -3.54 10.01
CA LEU A 104 15.47 -2.25 10.44
C LEU A 104 16.42 -1.05 10.27
N THR A 105 17.74 -1.27 10.35
CA THR A 105 18.76 -0.22 10.17
C THR A 105 19.29 -0.10 8.74
N LEU A 106 18.77 -0.89 7.79
CA LEU A 106 19.23 -0.89 6.41
C LEU A 106 18.79 0.39 5.66
N GLY A 107 19.76 1.19 5.21
CA GLY A 107 19.54 2.38 4.40
C GLY A 107 20.35 3.57 4.87
N LYS A 108 20.08 4.75 4.31
CA LYS A 108 20.75 6.01 4.69
C LYS A 108 20.21 6.62 6.00
N HIS A 109 19.00 6.24 6.41
CA HIS A 109 18.38 6.77 7.61
C HIS A 109 18.89 6.03 8.86
N ARG A 110 19.54 6.77 9.75
CA ARG A 110 19.92 6.26 11.07
C ARG A 110 18.76 6.46 12.03
N CYS A 111 18.23 5.35 12.54
CA CYS A 111 17.22 5.37 13.60
C CYS A 111 17.91 5.20 14.95
N LYS A 112 17.41 5.86 15.99
CA LYS A 112 17.86 5.63 17.36
C LYS A 112 17.37 4.26 17.82
N ARG A 113 18.13 3.64 18.72
CA ARG A 113 17.76 2.34 19.30
C ARG A 113 16.36 2.37 19.95
N THR A 114 16.04 3.47 20.63
CA THR A 114 14.73 3.69 21.26
C THR A 114 13.58 3.72 20.25
N GLU A 115 13.80 4.23 19.04
CA GLU A 115 12.77 4.24 17.98
C GLU A 115 12.53 2.83 17.44
N ILE A 116 13.60 2.04 17.30
CA ILE A 116 13.52 0.63 16.90
C ILE A 116 12.76 -0.18 17.94
N GLU A 117 13.11 -0.03 19.22
CA GLU A 117 12.45 -0.72 20.33
C GLU A 117 10.96 -0.34 20.43
N HIS A 118 10.62 0.94 20.27
CA HIS A 118 9.24 1.41 20.25
C HIS A 118 8.45 0.80 19.08
N VAL A 119 9.00 0.81 17.87
CA VAL A 119 8.29 0.26 16.71
C VAL A 119 8.14 -1.26 16.80
N LEU A 120 9.14 -1.97 17.34
CA LEU A 120 9.02 -3.40 17.63
C LEU A 120 7.91 -3.69 18.65
N PHE A 121 7.75 -2.84 19.66
CA PHE A 121 6.63 -2.93 20.60
C PHE A 121 5.27 -2.71 19.92
N VAL A 122 5.14 -1.67 19.09
CA VAL A 122 3.89 -1.38 18.35
C VAL A 122 3.45 -2.58 17.51
N VAL A 123 4.38 -3.27 16.86
CA VAL A 123 4.05 -4.46 16.04
C VAL A 123 4.03 -5.78 16.82
N GLY A 124 4.15 -5.75 18.15
CA GLY A 124 4.11 -6.94 19.02
C GLY A 124 5.29 -7.90 18.84
N LEU A 125 6.49 -7.36 18.58
CA LEU A 125 7.76 -8.08 18.39
C LEU A 125 8.83 -7.66 19.42
N GLU A 126 8.45 -7.05 20.54
CA GLU A 126 9.38 -6.55 21.55
C GLU A 126 10.23 -7.64 22.21
N LYS A 127 9.71 -8.87 22.27
CA LYS A 127 10.41 -10.03 22.85
C LYS A 127 11.27 -10.80 21.84
N LEU A 128 11.21 -10.43 20.56
CA LEU A 128 11.87 -11.18 19.49
C LEU A 128 13.40 -11.17 19.63
N GLY A 129 13.97 -10.11 20.23
CA GLY A 129 15.41 -9.95 20.35
C GLY A 129 16.05 -9.55 19.01
N ASN A 130 16.99 -10.35 18.51
CA ASN A 130 17.65 -10.08 17.22
C ASN A 130 17.99 -11.35 16.41
N PRO A 131 17.02 -12.24 16.13
CA PRO A 131 17.23 -13.44 15.35
C PRO A 131 17.50 -13.11 13.89
N LEU A 132 17.85 -14.15 13.13
CA LEU A 132 17.87 -14.08 11.67
C LEU A 132 16.44 -13.93 11.15
N VAL A 133 16.25 -13.08 10.14
CA VAL A 133 14.93 -12.85 9.54
C VAL A 133 14.35 -14.13 8.92
N THR A 134 15.21 -15.05 8.47
CA THR A 134 14.82 -16.34 7.89
C THR A 134 14.21 -17.31 8.90
N THR A 135 14.31 -17.05 10.20
CA THR A 135 13.73 -17.93 11.23
C THR A 135 12.35 -17.46 11.69
N LEU A 136 11.85 -16.34 11.16
CA LEU A 136 10.54 -15.79 11.53
C LEU A 136 9.42 -16.54 10.82
N SER A 137 8.29 -16.68 11.51
CA SER A 137 7.03 -17.07 10.87
C SER A 137 6.59 -16.03 9.83
N GLY A 138 5.67 -16.40 8.94
CA GLY A 138 5.11 -15.48 7.94
C GLY A 138 4.48 -14.23 8.59
N GLY A 139 3.71 -14.41 9.65
CA GLY A 139 3.08 -13.31 10.39
C GLY A 139 4.08 -12.42 11.14
N GLU A 140 5.13 -12.98 11.76
CA GLU A 140 6.20 -12.17 12.38
C GLU A 140 6.99 -11.41 11.32
N PHE A 141 7.27 -12.03 10.18
CA PHE A 141 7.96 -11.38 9.07
C PHE A 141 7.15 -10.19 8.52
N GLN A 142 5.83 -10.35 8.33
CA GLN A 142 4.98 -9.25 7.87
C GLN A 142 4.91 -8.10 8.90
N ARG A 143 4.78 -8.41 10.19
CA ARG A 143 4.83 -7.41 11.26
C ARG A 143 6.19 -6.70 11.33
N LEU A 144 7.28 -7.41 11.08
CA LEU A 144 8.62 -6.82 10.96
C LEU A 144 8.73 -5.88 9.74
N MET A 145 8.11 -6.23 8.61
CA MET A 145 8.07 -5.38 7.43
C MET A 145 7.23 -4.12 7.65
N LEU A 146 6.10 -4.22 8.36
CA LEU A 146 5.35 -3.06 8.82
C LEU A 146 6.21 -2.18 9.74
N ALA A 147 6.88 -2.76 10.74
CA ALA A 147 7.82 -2.06 11.60
C ALA A 147 8.85 -1.28 10.78
N ARG A 148 9.47 -1.91 9.78
CA ARG A 148 10.40 -1.25 8.87
C ARG A 148 9.75 -0.07 8.14
N ALA A 149 8.53 -0.23 7.63
CA ALA A 149 7.81 0.80 6.88
C ALA A 149 7.45 2.00 7.76
N ILE A 150 7.04 1.77 9.02
CA ILE A 150 6.58 2.82 9.93
C ILE A 150 7.71 3.51 10.71
N LEU A 151 8.92 2.95 10.73
CA LEU A 151 10.09 3.58 11.39
C LEU A 151 10.33 5.02 10.94
N ARG A 152 9.93 5.36 9.72
CA ARG A 152 10.09 6.70 9.15
C ARG A 152 8.89 7.64 9.39
N LYS A 153 7.89 7.21 10.16
CA LYS A 153 6.62 7.93 10.40
C LYS A 153 6.01 8.40 9.06
N PRO A 154 5.68 7.44 8.17
CA PRO A 154 5.22 7.77 6.83
C PRO A 154 3.89 8.53 6.88
N GLN A 155 3.71 9.45 5.94
CA GLN A 155 2.43 10.10 5.69
C GLN A 155 1.53 9.22 4.82
N LEU A 156 2.14 8.36 3.98
CA LEU A 156 1.45 7.35 3.18
C LEU A 156 2.09 5.98 3.41
N LEU A 157 1.31 5.02 3.88
CA LEU A 157 1.69 3.62 4.02
C LEU A 157 1.11 2.83 2.83
N VAL A 158 1.98 2.15 2.08
CA VAL A 158 1.58 1.36 0.90
C VAL A 158 1.89 -0.11 1.16
N LEU A 159 0.88 -0.95 1.04
CA LEU A 159 0.92 -2.37 1.41
C LEU A 159 0.48 -3.21 0.21
N ASP A 160 1.39 -3.97 -0.38
CA ASP A 160 1.10 -4.83 -1.54
C ASP A 160 0.86 -6.26 -1.06
N GLU A 161 -0.42 -6.67 -0.89
CA GLU A 161 -0.85 -7.96 -0.34
C GLU A 161 -0.20 -8.33 1.01
N PRO A 162 -0.32 -7.47 2.05
CA PRO A 162 0.38 -7.64 3.33
C PRO A 162 -0.02 -8.91 4.11
N LEU A 163 -1.20 -9.46 3.81
CA LEU A 163 -1.74 -10.65 4.49
C LEU A 163 -1.35 -11.96 3.79
N GLN A 164 -0.73 -11.89 2.61
CA GLN A 164 -0.41 -13.09 1.84
C GLN A 164 0.63 -13.95 2.58
N GLY A 165 0.31 -15.24 2.75
CA GLY A 165 1.18 -16.19 3.45
C GLY A 165 1.16 -16.07 4.98
N VAL A 166 0.29 -15.24 5.54
CA VAL A 166 -0.01 -15.20 6.98
C VAL A 166 -1.07 -16.25 7.28
N ASP A 167 -0.94 -16.95 8.40
CA ASP A 167 -1.97 -17.88 8.84
C ASP A 167 -3.26 -17.14 9.25
N ILE A 168 -4.39 -17.85 9.24
CA ILE A 168 -5.70 -17.27 9.50
C ILE A 168 -5.75 -16.63 10.89
N ALA A 169 -5.11 -17.24 11.89
CA ALA A 169 -5.11 -16.75 13.27
C ALA A 169 -4.37 -15.41 13.43
N ASN A 170 -3.35 -15.15 12.63
CA ASN A 170 -2.58 -13.91 12.64
C ASN A 170 -3.09 -12.86 11.65
N THR A 171 -4.04 -13.20 10.77
CA THR A 171 -4.53 -12.27 9.75
C THR A 171 -5.31 -11.12 10.37
N ASP A 172 -6.20 -11.40 11.32
CA ASP A 172 -7.02 -10.36 11.96
C ASP A 172 -6.16 -9.44 12.84
N ILE A 173 -5.18 -10.03 13.55
CA ILE A 173 -4.17 -9.27 14.32
C ILE A 173 -3.41 -8.28 13.42
N LEU A 174 -3.04 -8.72 12.22
CA LEU A 174 -2.30 -7.88 11.28
C LEU A 174 -3.18 -6.76 10.70
N ASN A 175 -4.45 -7.03 10.44
CA ASN A 175 -5.42 -6.02 10.01
C ASN A 175 -5.65 -4.96 11.09
N ASP A 176 -5.94 -5.38 12.31
CA ASP A 176 -6.13 -4.48 13.46
C ASP A 176 -4.88 -3.61 13.68
N LEU A 177 -3.69 -4.18 13.48
CA LEU A 177 -2.44 -3.44 13.55
C LEU A 177 -2.33 -2.38 12.44
N ILE A 178 -2.74 -2.68 11.20
CA ILE A 178 -2.74 -1.70 10.10
C ILE A 178 -3.67 -0.52 10.43
N LEU A 179 -4.87 -0.81 10.94
CA LEU A 179 -5.84 0.22 11.35
C LEU A 179 -5.30 1.06 12.52
N THR A 180 -4.71 0.41 13.52
CA THR A 180 -4.07 1.08 14.66
C THR A 180 -2.94 2.01 14.19
N ILE A 181 -2.08 1.55 13.28
CA ILE A 181 -0.99 2.35 12.71
C ILE A 181 -1.54 3.57 11.95
N ARG A 182 -2.58 3.39 11.14
CA ARG A 182 -3.24 4.48 10.42
C ARG A 182 -3.73 5.54 11.40
N ASP A 183 -4.42 5.11 12.45
CA ASP A 183 -5.06 6.01 13.41
C ASP A 183 -4.02 6.71 14.29
N GLU A 184 -2.98 6.02 14.75
CA GLU A 184 -1.91 6.61 15.57
C GLU A 184 -1.03 7.59 14.78
N LEU A 185 -0.70 7.27 13.52
CA LEU A 185 0.15 8.12 12.68
C LEU A 185 -0.64 9.15 11.88
N GLN A 186 -1.98 9.04 11.83
CA GLN A 186 -2.85 9.81 10.94
C GLN A 186 -2.38 9.77 9.48
N CYS A 187 -1.81 8.63 9.06
CA CYS A 187 -1.29 8.45 7.72
C CYS A 187 -2.38 7.93 6.77
N GLY A 188 -2.27 8.22 5.48
CA GLY A 188 -3.07 7.52 4.48
C GLY A 188 -2.54 6.10 4.29
N VAL A 189 -3.41 5.14 4.03
CA VAL A 189 -3.06 3.75 3.76
C VAL A 189 -3.58 3.36 2.39
N LEU A 190 -2.70 2.85 1.54
CA LEU A 190 -3.04 2.23 0.26
C LEU A 190 -2.73 0.73 0.35
N VAL A 191 -3.75 -0.11 0.34
CA VAL A 191 -3.59 -1.56 0.46
C VAL A 191 -4.05 -2.29 -0.80
N VAL A 192 -3.24 -3.23 -1.29
CA VAL A 192 -3.66 -4.19 -2.30
C VAL A 192 -4.15 -5.44 -1.59
N SER A 193 -5.36 -5.87 -1.93
CA SER A 193 -5.94 -7.09 -1.39
C SER A 193 -6.70 -7.87 -2.48
N HIS A 194 -6.90 -9.16 -2.24
CA HIS A 194 -7.82 -10.01 -3.00
C HIS A 194 -9.01 -10.47 -2.14
N ASP A 195 -9.01 -10.14 -0.85
CA ASP A 195 -10.07 -10.47 0.10
C ASP A 195 -11.13 -9.37 0.09
N ILE A 196 -12.23 -9.65 -0.60
CA ILE A 196 -13.32 -8.70 -0.83
C ILE A 196 -14.03 -8.36 0.49
N GLU A 197 -14.35 -9.36 1.31
CA GLU A 197 -15.17 -9.20 2.51
C GLU A 197 -14.52 -8.22 3.49
N ARG A 198 -13.22 -8.38 3.72
CA ARG A 198 -12.45 -7.49 4.60
C ARG A 198 -12.33 -6.08 4.07
N VAL A 199 -12.12 -5.94 2.76
CA VAL A 199 -11.92 -4.64 2.12
C VAL A 199 -13.16 -3.75 2.27
N PHE A 200 -14.35 -4.31 2.08
CA PHE A 200 -15.60 -3.54 2.21
C PHE A 200 -15.94 -3.17 3.66
N GLN A 201 -15.35 -3.86 4.65
CA GLN A 201 -15.59 -3.56 6.06
C GLN A 201 -14.85 -2.30 6.53
N ASP A 202 -13.59 -2.13 6.10
CA ASP A 202 -12.68 -1.16 6.69
C ASP A 202 -12.28 -0.02 5.75
N ALA A 203 -12.29 -0.24 4.43
CA ALA A 203 -11.82 0.77 3.48
C ALA A 203 -12.82 1.91 3.29
N ASP A 204 -12.28 3.11 3.11
CA ASP A 204 -13.05 4.31 2.75
C ASP A 204 -13.35 4.31 1.24
N ASP A 205 -12.35 3.95 0.43
CA ASP A 205 -12.45 3.80 -1.02
C ASP A 205 -11.91 2.45 -1.48
N VAL A 206 -12.57 1.86 -2.49
CA VAL A 206 -12.18 0.59 -3.10
C VAL A 206 -12.12 0.75 -4.61
N LEU A 207 -10.91 0.74 -5.17
CA LEU A 207 -10.65 0.68 -6.61
C LEU A 207 -10.66 -0.78 -7.05
N VAL A 208 -11.55 -1.13 -7.98
CA VAL A 208 -11.54 -2.44 -8.65
C VAL A 208 -10.70 -2.35 -9.92
N LEU A 209 -9.52 -2.95 -9.90
CA LEU A 209 -8.64 -3.01 -11.05
C LEU A 209 -9.03 -4.16 -11.99
N VAL A 210 -9.37 -3.81 -13.21
CA VAL A 210 -9.73 -4.73 -14.28
C VAL A 210 -8.59 -4.77 -15.32
N PRO A 211 -8.12 -5.96 -15.73
CA PRO A 211 -7.13 -6.05 -16.80
C PRO A 211 -7.71 -5.53 -18.11
N HIS A 212 -6.97 -4.66 -18.78
CA HIS A 212 -7.28 -4.23 -20.14
C HIS A 212 -6.39 -5.01 -21.10
N GLU A 213 -6.92 -6.05 -21.75
CA GLU A 213 -6.14 -6.84 -22.71
C GLU A 213 -6.22 -6.30 -24.15
N HIS A 214 -7.22 -5.47 -24.44
CA HIS A 214 -7.50 -4.94 -25.78
C HIS A 214 -7.81 -3.43 -25.74
N ASP A 215 -7.42 -2.72 -26.81
CA ASP A 215 -7.58 -1.25 -26.95
C ASP A 215 -9.04 -0.78 -27.07
N GLU A 216 -10.00 -1.69 -27.27
CA GLU A 216 -11.37 -1.35 -27.67
C GLU A 216 -12.31 -0.99 -26.50
N VAL A 217 -11.96 -1.31 -25.25
CA VAL A 217 -12.83 -1.03 -24.09
C VAL A 217 -12.29 0.17 -23.30
N LYS A 218 -12.89 1.34 -23.55
CA LYS A 218 -12.66 2.59 -22.79
C LYS A 218 -13.63 2.69 -21.63
N THR A 219 -13.37 1.93 -20.57
CA THR A 219 -14.16 2.04 -19.34
C THR A 219 -13.23 2.34 -18.19
N ASP A 220 -13.57 3.35 -17.40
CA ASP A 220 -12.88 3.66 -16.17
C ASP A 220 -12.99 2.48 -15.20
N ASN A 221 -11.95 2.29 -14.40
CA ASN A 221 -11.99 1.30 -13.33
C ASN A 221 -12.95 1.80 -12.23
N PRO A 222 -13.92 0.99 -11.79
CA PRO A 222 -14.92 1.46 -10.84
C PRO A 222 -14.29 1.67 -9.47
N VAL A 223 -14.73 2.74 -8.81
CA VAL A 223 -14.37 3.08 -7.44
C VAL A 223 -15.65 3.05 -6.61
N TRP A 224 -15.64 2.27 -5.54
CA TRP A 224 -16.67 2.29 -4.51
C TRP A 224 -16.19 3.16 -3.35
N ASN A 225 -17.10 3.93 -2.75
CA ASN A 225 -16.82 4.78 -1.58
C ASN A 225 -17.83 4.44 -0.48
N ARG A 226 -17.35 4.29 0.76
CA ARG A 226 -18.17 3.92 1.92
C ARG A 226 -19.20 4.99 2.33
N SER A 227 -18.90 6.25 2.04
CA SER A 227 -19.73 7.40 2.42
C SER A 227 -20.84 7.72 1.40
N GLY A 228 -20.93 6.94 0.31
CA GLY A 228 -21.86 7.12 -0.80
C GLY A 228 -23.04 6.16 -0.82
#